data_AF-A0A849IR95-F1
#
_entry.id   AF-A0A849IR95-F1
#
_cell.length_a   1.000
_cell.length_b   1.000
_cell.length_c   1.000
_cell.angle_alpha   90.00
_cell.angle_beta   90.00
_cell.angle_gamma   90.00
#
_symmetry.space_group_name_H-M   'P 1'
#
loop_
_entity.id
_entity.type
_entity.pdbx_description
1 polymer ?
#
loop_
_entity_poly.entity_id
_entity_poly.type
_entity_poly.pdbx_seq_one_letter_code
_entity_poly.pdbx_strand_id
1 'polypeptide(L)'
;MRATYVLNGMVTLIAGVNNGFDQVNSQTNGKTAEFAVDLAPNSMFSLNTSYYQGKGMVSAMPGTGSYLDVLGTINATSKLTFVADYADAWQDNALLTGTGTLAGSNILNGKVLAANTTVNAKWHSLALYANYHIDDQWRIAYRNENFDDPEGFRSGISQRLKSNTLTLGFAPVRNAELRAEIRQDRSSGNYFLKADGTAADTQMNYALEAIYQF
;
A
#
# COMPACT_ATOMS: atom_id res chain seq x y z
N MET A 1 16.47 -7.71 -14.03
CA MET A 1 17.55 -8.56 -13.47
C MET A 1 17.74 -8.15 -12.03
N ARG A 2 17.94 -9.11 -11.12
CA ARG A 2 18.11 -8.87 -9.68
C ARG A 2 19.28 -9.71 -9.17
N ALA A 3 20.11 -9.12 -8.34
CA ALA A 3 21.19 -9.78 -7.61
C ALA A 3 20.90 -9.70 -6.11
N THR A 4 21.20 -10.79 -5.40
CA THR A 4 21.04 -10.91 -3.95
C THR A 4 22.39 -11.31 -3.35
N TYR A 5 22.84 -10.60 -2.33
CA TYR A 5 24.11 -10.84 -1.66
C TYR A 5 23.90 -10.92 -0.14
N VAL A 6 24.14 -12.10 0.42
CA VAL A 6 24.06 -12.37 1.86
C VAL A 6 25.39 -11.95 2.49
N LEU A 7 25.42 -10.83 3.22
CA LEU A 7 26.64 -10.33 3.87
C LEU A 7 27.07 -11.24 5.01
N ASN A 8 26.09 -11.66 5.81
CA ASN A 8 26.24 -12.55 6.96
C ASN A 8 24.87 -13.12 7.34
N GLY A 9 24.79 -13.85 8.46
CA GLY A 9 23.54 -14.47 8.93
C GLY A 9 22.42 -13.50 9.32
N MET A 10 22.64 -12.18 9.32
CA MET A 10 21.66 -11.16 9.73
C MET A 10 21.34 -10.14 8.63
N VAL A 11 22.18 -10.02 7.60
CA VAL A 11 22.08 -8.94 6.61
C VAL A 11 22.11 -9.49 5.20
N THR A 12 21.07 -9.18 4.42
CA THR A 12 21.03 -9.44 2.98
C THR A 12 20.84 -8.13 2.23
N LEU A 13 21.62 -7.94 1.15
CA LEU A 13 21.46 -6.82 0.23
C LEU A 13 20.89 -7.33 -1.09
N ILE A 14 20.00 -6.53 -1.68
CA ILE A 14 19.40 -6.79 -2.96
C ILE A 14 19.58 -5.55 -3.83
N ALA A 15 19.99 -5.75 -5.08
CA ALA A 15 20.03 -4.69 -6.07
C ALA A 15 19.57 -5.21 -7.42
N GLY A 16 18.88 -4.38 -8.19
CA GLY A 16 18.30 -4.81 -9.46
C GLY A 16 17.95 -3.70 -10.41
N VAL A 17 17.60 -4.11 -11.63
CA VAL A 17 17.04 -3.25 -12.66
C VAL A 17 15.85 -3.96 -13.29
N ASN A 18 14.70 -3.30 -13.28
CA ASN A 18 13.43 -3.81 -13.78
C ASN A 18 12.96 -2.98 -14.99
N ASN A 19 12.06 -3.53 -15.81
CA ASN A 19 11.50 -2.84 -16.96
C ASN A 19 10.19 -2.15 -16.57
N GLY A 20 10.10 -0.85 -16.83
CA GLY A 20 8.95 -0.04 -16.47
C GLY A 20 8.95 0.38 -15.01
N PHE A 21 8.16 1.42 -14.73
CA PHE A 21 7.86 1.90 -13.39
C PHE A 21 6.34 1.98 -13.27
N ASP A 22 5.77 1.29 -12.27
CA ASP A 22 4.36 1.41 -11.89
C ASP A 22 3.35 1.12 -13.02
N GLN A 23 3.74 0.28 -13.99
CA GLN A 23 2.93 -0.11 -15.15
C GLN A 23 3.23 -1.56 -15.52
N VAL A 24 2.21 -2.33 -15.90
CA VAL A 24 2.36 -3.72 -16.38
C VAL A 24 3.14 -3.77 -17.70
N ASN A 25 2.91 -2.78 -18.58
CA ASN A 25 3.65 -2.60 -19.83
C ASN A 25 4.29 -1.21 -19.87
N SER A 26 5.62 -1.15 -19.97
CA SER A 26 6.34 0.12 -20.04
C SER A 26 6.07 0.83 -21.37
N GLN A 27 5.46 2.01 -21.30
CA GLN A 27 5.24 2.85 -22.48
C GLN A 27 6.48 3.71 -22.83
N THR A 28 7.42 3.88 -21.90
CA THR A 28 8.65 4.69 -22.08
C THR A 28 9.88 3.86 -22.46
N ASN A 29 9.79 2.52 -22.43
CA ASN A 29 10.94 1.62 -22.34
C ASN A 29 11.88 1.92 -21.15
N GLY A 30 11.41 2.72 -20.19
CA GLY A 30 12.16 3.15 -19.01
C GLY A 30 12.59 1.97 -18.14
N LYS A 31 13.70 2.15 -17.45
CA LYS A 31 14.20 1.21 -16.44
C LYS A 31 13.90 1.73 -15.05
N THR A 32 13.78 0.79 -14.12
CA THR A 32 13.64 1.06 -12.68
C THR A 32 14.81 0.42 -11.97
N ALA A 33 15.59 1.21 -11.26
CA ALA A 33 16.57 0.71 -10.30
C ALA A 33 15.84 0.25 -9.04
N GLU A 34 16.33 -0.84 -8.46
CA GLU A 34 15.85 -1.41 -7.20
C GLU A 34 17.04 -1.59 -6.25
N PHE A 35 16.83 -1.24 -5.00
CA PHE A 35 17.74 -1.54 -3.89
C PHE A 35 16.92 -2.00 -2.69
N ALA A 36 17.35 -3.05 -2.00
CA ALA A 36 16.73 -3.44 -0.74
C ALA A 36 17.75 -3.99 0.26
N VAL A 37 17.40 -3.89 1.54
CA VAL A 37 18.15 -4.42 2.67
C VAL A 37 17.20 -5.21 3.56
N ASP A 38 17.57 -6.45 3.83
CA ASP A 38 16.92 -7.28 4.85
C ASP A 38 17.83 -7.37 6.06
N LEU A 39 17.30 -6.99 7.23
CA LEU A 39 17.95 -7.12 8.53
C LEU A 39 17.14 -8.09 9.39
N ALA A 40 17.79 -9.14 9.90
CA ALA A 40 17.22 -10.10 10.85
C ALA A 40 18.24 -10.43 11.93
N PRO A 41 18.52 -9.49 12.87
CA PRO A 41 19.56 -9.68 13.88
C PRO A 41 19.25 -10.80 14.88
N ASN A 42 17.98 -11.16 15.05
CA ASN A 42 17.52 -12.26 15.90
C ASN A 42 16.09 -12.69 15.50
N SER A 43 15.52 -13.68 16.19
CA SER A 43 14.17 -14.20 15.92
C SER A 43 13.02 -13.27 16.37
N MET A 44 13.30 -12.29 17.23
CA MET A 44 12.31 -11.32 17.71
C MET A 44 12.06 -10.22 16.69
N PHE A 45 13.07 -9.81 15.92
CA PHE A 45 13.00 -8.62 15.08
C PHE A 45 13.54 -8.85 13.67
N SER A 46 12.79 -8.36 12.68
CA SER A 46 13.26 -8.20 11.31
C SER A 46 12.82 -6.86 10.72
N LEU A 47 13.62 -6.35 9.78
CA LEU A 47 13.35 -5.15 9.00
C LEU A 47 13.67 -5.41 7.54
N ASN A 48 12.71 -5.18 6.65
CA ASN A 48 12.91 -5.08 5.22
C ASN A 48 12.79 -3.61 4.82
N THR A 49 13.76 -3.09 4.09
CA THR A 49 13.65 -1.79 3.43
C THR A 49 13.89 -1.98 1.95
N SER A 50 12.98 -1.50 1.10
CA SER A 50 13.16 -1.51 -0.34
C SER A 50 12.94 -0.13 -0.95
N TYR A 51 13.72 0.19 -1.97
CA TYR A 51 13.66 1.46 -2.69
C TYR A 51 13.69 1.19 -4.18
N TYR A 52 12.76 1.81 -4.89
CA TYR A 52 12.65 1.75 -6.34
C TYR A 52 12.70 3.17 -6.88
N GLN A 53 13.41 3.37 -7.99
CA GLN A 53 13.34 4.61 -8.75
C GLN A 53 13.39 4.31 -10.23
N GLY A 54 12.46 4.88 -10.98
CA GLY A 54 12.39 4.62 -12.41
C GLY A 54 11.62 5.68 -13.17
N LYS A 55 11.76 5.61 -14.50
CA LYS A 55 11.00 6.45 -15.42
C LYS A 55 9.71 5.73 -15.81
N GLY A 56 8.58 6.34 -15.46
CA GLY A 56 7.24 5.91 -15.87
C GLY A 56 6.64 6.85 -16.92
N MET A 57 5.53 6.41 -17.50
CA MET A 57 4.62 7.29 -18.23
C MET A 57 3.33 7.39 -17.43
N VAL A 58 2.93 8.61 -17.10
CA VAL A 58 1.67 8.91 -16.44
C VAL A 58 0.84 9.70 -17.44
N SER A 59 -0.25 9.12 -17.95
CA SER A 59 -1.14 9.78 -18.92
C SER A 59 -0.40 10.43 -20.11
N ALA A 60 0.52 9.69 -20.72
CA ALA A 60 1.38 10.10 -21.83
C ALA A 60 2.49 11.13 -21.54
N MET A 61 2.67 11.57 -20.28
CA MET A 61 3.78 12.43 -19.88
C MET A 61 4.91 11.63 -19.22
N PRO A 62 6.18 11.81 -19.62
CA PRO A 62 7.31 11.16 -18.96
C PRO A 62 7.56 11.79 -17.59
N GLY A 63 7.72 10.94 -16.59
CA GLY A 63 8.03 11.36 -15.22
C GLY A 63 8.95 10.35 -14.52
N THR A 64 9.60 10.81 -13.45
CA THR A 64 10.35 9.94 -12.55
C THR A 64 9.49 9.66 -11.34
N GLY A 65 9.36 8.40 -10.99
CA GLY A 65 8.78 8.01 -9.71
C GLY A 65 9.81 7.32 -8.84
N SER A 66 9.62 7.44 -7.53
CA SER A 66 10.25 6.53 -6.58
C SER A 66 9.25 6.03 -5.56
N TYR A 67 9.63 4.91 -4.95
CA TYR A 67 8.87 4.23 -3.92
C TYR A 67 9.86 3.69 -2.89
N LEU A 68 9.73 4.13 -1.64
CA LEU A 68 10.41 3.59 -0.48
C LEU A 68 9.39 2.77 0.32
N ASP A 69 9.78 1.58 0.73
CA ASP A 69 9.02 0.65 1.56
C ASP A 69 9.87 0.28 2.77
N VAL A 70 9.30 0.33 3.96
CA VAL A 70 9.95 -0.06 5.21
C VAL A 70 8.98 -0.91 6.02
N LEU A 71 9.25 -2.22 6.07
CA LEU A 71 8.46 -3.19 6.80
C LEU A 71 9.27 -3.74 7.97
N GLY A 72 8.82 -3.46 9.20
CA GLY A 72 9.35 -4.02 10.43
C GLY A 72 8.42 -5.07 11.03
N THR A 73 8.98 -6.16 11.53
CA THR A 73 8.24 -7.20 12.27
C THR A 73 8.85 -7.40 13.65
N ILE A 74 8.00 -7.47 14.68
CA ILE A 74 8.36 -7.79 16.06
C ILE A 74 7.54 -9.00 16.52
N ASN A 75 8.20 -10.14 16.73
CA ASN A 75 7.63 -11.30 17.41
C ASN A 75 7.73 -11.10 18.92
N ALA A 76 6.79 -10.33 19.49
CA ALA A 76 6.79 -9.97 20.90
C ALA A 76 6.70 -11.21 21.82
N THR A 77 5.97 -12.24 21.39
CA THR A 77 5.95 -13.57 22.02
C THR A 77 5.78 -14.65 20.95
N SER A 78 5.72 -15.93 21.33
CA SER A 78 5.36 -17.02 20.40
C SER A 78 3.93 -16.94 19.85
N LYS A 79 3.07 -16.12 20.46
CA LYS A 79 1.66 -15.96 20.08
C LYS A 79 1.32 -14.58 19.54
N LEU A 80 2.18 -13.58 19.75
CA LEU A 80 1.89 -12.17 19.47
C LEU A 80 2.97 -11.58 18.56
N THR A 81 2.55 -11.12 17.39
CA THR A 81 3.40 -10.47 16.40
C THR A 81 2.84 -9.10 16.03
N PHE A 82 3.71 -8.10 15.99
CA PHE A 82 3.42 -6.78 15.44
C PHE A 82 4.14 -6.61 14.11
N VAL A 83 3.47 -5.97 13.15
CA VAL A 83 4.09 -5.56 11.88
C VAL A 83 3.78 -4.09 11.67
N ALA A 84 4.78 -3.33 11.25
CA ALA A 84 4.60 -1.96 10.79
C ALA A 84 5.16 -1.86 9.37
N ASP A 85 4.35 -1.35 8.46
CA ASP A 85 4.69 -1.19 7.05
C ASP A 85 4.45 0.26 6.66
N TYR A 86 5.53 0.96 6.33
CA TYR A 86 5.52 2.35 5.92
C TYR A 86 6.01 2.47 4.49
N ALA A 87 5.22 3.12 3.64
CA ALA A 87 5.62 3.44 2.29
C ALA A 87 5.60 4.95 2.07
N ASP A 88 6.63 5.48 1.40
CA ASP A 88 6.71 6.87 0.96
C ASP A 88 7.06 6.88 -0.53
N ALA A 89 6.30 7.62 -1.31
CA ALA A 89 6.44 7.59 -2.74
C ALA A 89 6.13 8.94 -3.38
N TRP A 90 6.76 9.16 -4.53
CA TRP A 90 6.68 10.41 -5.25
C TRP A 90 6.67 10.17 -6.75
N GLN A 91 6.04 11.10 -7.47
CA GLN A 91 5.96 11.12 -8.92
C GLN A 91 6.11 12.55 -9.42
N ASP A 92 7.17 12.81 -10.17
CA ASP A 92 7.35 14.06 -10.90
C ASP A 92 6.50 14.03 -12.18
N ASN A 93 6.09 15.22 -12.64
CA ASN A 93 5.27 15.42 -13.82
C ASN A 93 3.95 14.62 -13.79
N ALA A 94 3.37 14.44 -12.61
CA ALA A 94 2.09 13.77 -12.43
C ALA A 94 0.98 14.60 -13.09
N LEU A 95 0.33 14.02 -14.11
CA LEU A 95 -0.93 14.55 -14.62
C LEU A 95 -2.04 14.07 -13.70
N LEU A 96 -2.63 14.98 -12.94
CA LEU A 96 -3.84 14.67 -12.18
C LEU A 96 -4.95 14.35 -13.18
N THR A 97 -5.76 13.32 -12.91
CA THR A 97 -6.97 13.04 -13.70
C THR A 97 -8.15 13.24 -12.77
N GLY A 98 -8.69 14.45 -12.74
CA GLY A 98 -9.87 14.76 -11.94
C GLY A 98 -11.14 14.34 -12.67
N THR A 99 -12.02 13.59 -12.02
CA THR A 99 -13.44 13.38 -12.41
C THR A 99 -14.32 14.58 -12.06
N GLY A 100 -13.76 15.80 -12.06
CA GLY A 100 -14.44 17.03 -11.69
C GLY A 100 -15.49 17.46 -12.73
N THR A 101 -16.53 18.14 -12.24
CA THR A 101 -17.82 18.58 -12.84
C THR A 101 -17.78 19.21 -14.25
N LEU A 102 -16.61 19.46 -14.81
CA LEU A 102 -16.39 19.85 -16.20
C LEU A 102 -15.40 18.85 -16.79
N ALA A 103 -15.88 18.02 -17.73
CA ALA A 103 -15.03 17.06 -18.43
C ALA A 103 -13.73 17.74 -18.92
N GLY A 104 -12.59 17.39 -18.32
CA GLY A 104 -11.27 17.91 -18.69
C GLY A 104 -10.61 18.92 -17.74
N SER A 105 -11.23 19.33 -16.62
CA SER A 105 -10.57 20.19 -15.61
C SER A 105 -10.01 19.40 -14.43
N ASN A 106 -8.70 19.54 -14.21
CA ASN A 106 -8.02 19.04 -13.03
C ASN A 106 -8.20 20.02 -11.86
N ILE A 107 -8.67 19.53 -10.71
CA ILE A 107 -8.84 20.34 -9.50
C ILE A 107 -7.85 19.86 -8.44
N LEU A 108 -7.04 20.76 -7.91
CA LEU A 108 -6.16 20.50 -6.77
C LEU A 108 -6.45 21.51 -5.67
N ASN A 109 -6.79 21.04 -4.46
CA ASN A 109 -7.10 21.90 -3.31
C ASN A 109 -8.14 23.00 -3.64
N GLY A 110 -9.18 22.66 -4.40
CA GLY A 110 -10.24 23.59 -4.81
C GLY A 110 -9.86 24.57 -5.93
N LYS A 111 -8.64 24.48 -6.48
CA LYS A 111 -8.18 25.31 -7.59
C LYS A 111 -8.25 24.56 -8.91
N VAL A 112 -8.88 25.18 -9.91
CA VAL A 112 -8.84 24.71 -11.30
C VAL A 112 -7.44 24.89 -11.86
N LEU A 113 -6.84 23.81 -12.33
CA LEU A 113 -5.57 23.81 -13.04
C LEU A 113 -5.82 23.95 -14.55
N ALA A 114 -4.89 24.60 -15.26
CA ALA A 114 -4.93 24.63 -16.71
C ALA A 114 -4.81 23.20 -17.27
N ALA A 115 -5.40 22.95 -18.44
CA ALA A 115 -5.26 21.67 -19.12
C ALA A 115 -3.78 21.28 -19.27
N ASN A 116 -3.48 19.99 -19.08
CA ASN A 116 -2.12 19.43 -19.14
C ASN A 116 -1.14 20.00 -18.09
N THR A 117 -1.60 20.69 -17.05
CA THR A 117 -0.74 21.05 -15.92
C THR A 117 -0.31 19.79 -15.20
N THR A 118 1.01 19.62 -15.03
CA THR A 118 1.59 18.56 -14.22
C THR A 118 1.98 19.10 -12.84
N VAL A 119 1.95 18.23 -11.84
CA VAL A 119 2.40 18.51 -10.48
C VAL A 119 3.45 17.49 -10.05
N ASN A 120 4.14 17.76 -8.94
CA ASN A 120 4.90 16.73 -8.24
C ASN A 120 3.98 16.14 -7.18
N ALA A 121 3.54 14.90 -7.41
CA ALA A 121 2.65 14.20 -6.49
C ALA A 121 3.46 13.41 -5.48
N LYS A 122 3.01 13.40 -4.22
CA LYS A 122 3.58 12.61 -3.14
C LYS A 122 2.46 11.92 -2.40
N TRP A 123 2.70 10.69 -1.97
CA TRP A 123 1.78 9.97 -1.11
C TRP A 123 2.56 9.05 -0.18
N HIS A 124 1.96 8.76 0.97
CA HIS A 124 2.54 7.82 1.93
C HIS A 124 1.47 6.99 2.60
N SER A 125 1.84 5.78 3.03
CA SER A 125 1.01 4.92 3.86
C SER A 125 1.73 4.46 5.10
N LEU A 126 0.94 4.21 6.15
CA LEU A 126 1.36 3.44 7.31
C LEU A 126 0.29 2.38 7.61
N ALA A 127 0.68 1.12 7.58
CA ALA A 127 -0.11 -0.01 8.02
C ALA A 127 0.49 -0.63 9.29
N LEU A 128 -0.33 -0.79 10.32
CA LEU A 128 0.05 -1.38 11.60
C LEU A 128 -0.79 -2.62 11.85
N TYR A 129 -0.12 -3.73 12.13
CA TYR A 129 -0.74 -5.04 12.36
C TYR A 129 -0.44 -5.51 13.79
N ALA A 130 -1.44 -6.11 14.43
CA ALA A 130 -1.30 -6.89 15.64
C ALA A 130 -1.97 -8.25 15.42
N ASN A 131 -1.18 -9.32 15.45
CA ASN A 131 -1.64 -10.69 15.23
C ASN A 131 -1.46 -11.49 16.51
N TYR A 132 -2.55 -12.08 17.01
CA TYR A 132 -2.53 -12.87 18.24
C TYR A 132 -3.15 -14.26 18.03
N HIS A 133 -2.37 -15.29 18.29
CA HIS A 133 -2.82 -16.68 18.39
C HIS A 133 -3.33 -16.94 19.82
N ILE A 134 -4.63 -17.14 19.95
CA ILE A 134 -5.25 -17.47 21.25
C ILE A 134 -4.83 -18.89 21.62
N ASP A 135 -5.01 -19.82 20.69
CA ASP A 135 -4.56 -21.21 20.73
C ASP A 135 -4.25 -21.72 19.30
N ASP A 136 -4.12 -23.04 19.13
CA ASP A 136 -3.77 -23.67 17.86
C ASP A 136 -4.89 -23.56 16.80
N GLN A 137 -6.14 -23.30 17.20
CA GLN A 137 -7.29 -23.20 16.32
C GLN A 137 -7.77 -21.75 16.15
N TRP A 138 -7.57 -20.88 17.13
CA TRP A 138 -8.11 -19.52 17.14
C TRP A 138 -7.03 -18.44 17.05
N ARG A 139 -7.24 -17.49 16.13
CA ARG A 139 -6.44 -16.26 16.05
C ARG A 139 -7.32 -15.03 15.88
N ILE A 140 -6.80 -13.90 16.35
CA ILE A 140 -7.37 -12.58 16.08
C ILE A 140 -6.30 -11.69 15.47
N ALA A 141 -6.67 -10.92 14.46
CA ALA A 141 -5.79 -9.95 13.81
C ALA A 141 -6.47 -8.59 13.74
N TYR A 142 -5.72 -7.56 14.11
CA TYR A 142 -6.12 -6.17 13.91
C TYR A 142 -5.15 -5.49 12.95
N ARG A 143 -5.71 -4.73 12.00
CA ARG A 143 -4.94 -3.90 11.07
C ARG A 143 -5.50 -2.48 11.07
N ASN A 144 -4.63 -1.49 11.27
CA ASN A 144 -4.93 -0.09 11.02
C ASN A 144 -4.10 0.42 9.83
N GLU A 145 -4.73 1.10 8.89
CA GLU A 145 -4.05 1.68 7.73
C GLU A 145 -4.35 3.18 7.67
N ASN A 146 -3.35 3.98 7.33
CA ASN A 146 -3.49 5.39 6.99
C ASN A 146 -2.80 5.61 5.65
N PHE A 147 -3.45 6.34 4.75
CA PHE A 147 -2.91 6.69 3.44
C PHE A 147 -3.20 8.16 3.17
N ASP A 148 -2.18 8.93 2.86
CA ASP A 148 -2.28 10.36 2.58
C ASP A 148 -1.88 10.60 1.12
N ASP A 149 -2.78 11.19 0.34
CA ASP A 149 -2.62 11.50 -1.08
C ASP A 149 -3.05 12.95 -1.33
N PRO A 150 -2.24 13.93 -0.91
CA PRO A 150 -2.59 15.35 -0.96
C PRO A 150 -2.84 15.87 -2.37
N GLU A 151 -2.22 15.27 -3.39
CA GLU A 151 -2.49 15.64 -4.79
C GLU A 151 -3.62 14.82 -5.44
N GLY A 152 -4.13 13.79 -4.77
CA GLY A 152 -5.15 12.90 -5.32
C GLY A 152 -4.64 12.07 -6.50
N PHE A 153 -3.33 11.88 -6.60
CA PHE A 153 -2.71 11.23 -7.75
C PHE A 153 -3.01 9.73 -7.78
N ARG A 154 -3.08 9.09 -6.61
CA ARG A 154 -3.32 7.64 -6.46
C ARG A 154 -4.79 7.32 -6.25
N SER A 155 -5.49 8.19 -5.56
CA SER A 155 -6.86 7.98 -5.11
C SER A 155 -7.89 8.77 -5.93
N GLY A 156 -7.45 9.60 -6.87
CA GLY A 156 -8.32 10.37 -7.78
C GLY A 156 -8.86 11.69 -7.21
N ILE A 157 -8.79 11.89 -5.89
CA ILE A 157 -9.12 13.16 -5.22
C ILE A 157 -8.11 13.43 -4.10
N SER A 158 -7.84 14.69 -3.79
CA SER A 158 -7.01 15.06 -2.64
C SER A 158 -7.68 14.59 -1.35
N GLN A 159 -7.06 13.65 -0.64
CA GLN A 159 -7.65 13.07 0.56
C GLN A 159 -6.65 12.32 1.45
N ARG A 160 -7.10 12.08 2.68
CA ARG A 160 -6.53 11.08 3.58
C ARG A 160 -7.54 9.96 3.80
N LEU A 161 -7.10 8.73 3.57
CA LEU A 161 -7.84 7.51 3.84
C LEU A 161 -7.34 6.85 5.14
N LYS A 162 -8.27 6.29 5.92
CA LYS A 162 -7.98 5.50 7.11
C LYS A 162 -8.84 4.25 7.10
N SER A 163 -8.24 3.11 7.39
CA SER A 163 -8.95 1.85 7.59
C SER A 163 -8.67 1.25 8.95
N ASN A 164 -9.69 0.58 9.50
CA ASN A 164 -9.53 -0.34 10.62
C ASN A 164 -10.17 -1.66 10.23
N THR A 165 -9.42 -2.75 10.34
CA THR A 165 -9.85 -4.11 10.03
C THR A 165 -9.65 -4.99 11.26
N LEU A 166 -10.67 -5.78 11.61
CA LEU A 166 -10.60 -6.80 12.64
C LEU A 166 -11.02 -8.14 12.04
N THR A 167 -10.16 -9.15 12.19
CA THR A 167 -10.36 -10.49 11.63
C THR A 167 -10.30 -11.52 12.75
N LEU A 168 -11.31 -12.39 12.84
CA LEU A 168 -11.31 -13.60 13.66
C LEU A 168 -11.10 -14.80 12.74
N GLY A 169 -10.08 -15.62 13.03
CA GLY A 169 -9.77 -16.85 12.30
C GLY A 169 -10.01 -18.08 13.17
N PHE A 170 -10.62 -19.11 12.58
CA PHE A 170 -10.83 -20.43 13.17
C PHE A 170 -10.32 -21.52 12.23
N ALA A 171 -9.28 -22.23 12.65
CA ALA A 171 -8.68 -23.35 11.95
C ALA A 171 -8.97 -24.67 12.69
N PRO A 172 -10.12 -25.33 12.44
CA PRO A 172 -10.47 -26.58 13.13
C PRO A 172 -9.48 -27.71 12.84
N VAL A 173 -8.86 -27.68 11.65
CA VAL A 173 -7.83 -28.59 11.18
C VAL A 173 -6.73 -27.81 10.48
N ARG A 174 -5.52 -28.38 10.39
CA ARG A 174 -4.34 -27.70 9.82
C ARG A 174 -4.50 -27.21 8.38
N ASN A 175 -5.38 -27.85 7.61
CA ASN A 175 -5.56 -27.58 6.18
C ASN A 175 -6.78 -26.69 5.89
N ALA A 176 -7.53 -26.26 6.90
CA ALA A 176 -8.74 -25.47 6.71
C ALA A 176 -8.82 -24.32 7.71
N GLU A 177 -9.19 -23.13 7.23
CA GLU A 177 -9.45 -21.96 8.08
C GLU A 177 -10.73 -21.26 7.62
N LEU A 178 -11.57 -20.89 8.59
CA LEU A 178 -12.69 -19.98 8.41
C LEU A 178 -12.31 -18.61 8.97
N ARG A 179 -12.67 -17.54 8.27
CA ARG A 179 -12.40 -16.17 8.73
C ARG A 179 -13.68 -15.35 8.69
N ALA A 180 -13.85 -14.52 9.71
CA ALA A 180 -14.82 -13.45 9.73
C ALA A 180 -14.08 -12.13 9.87
N GLU A 181 -14.38 -11.17 9.00
CA GLU A 181 -13.74 -9.86 8.97
C GLU A 181 -14.79 -8.74 9.01
N ILE A 182 -14.48 -7.71 9.79
CA ILE A 182 -15.13 -6.41 9.72
C ILE A 182 -14.09 -5.36 9.40
N ARG A 183 -14.40 -4.49 8.45
CA ARG A 183 -13.55 -3.37 8.04
C ARG A 183 -14.37 -2.09 7.97
N GLN A 184 -13.78 -1.00 8.47
CA GLN A 184 -14.28 0.35 8.31
C GLN A 184 -13.24 1.18 7.59
N ASP A 185 -13.63 1.73 6.43
CA ASP A 185 -12.84 2.68 5.67
C ASP A 185 -13.44 4.08 5.84
N ARG A 186 -12.57 5.09 6.04
CA ARG A 186 -12.94 6.49 6.18
C ARG A 186 -12.04 7.37 5.32
N SER A 187 -12.61 8.36 4.67
CA SER A 187 -11.93 9.39 3.90
C SER A 187 -12.12 10.77 4.54
N SER A 188 -11.17 11.68 4.32
CA SER A 188 -11.36 13.11 4.61
C SER A 188 -12.27 13.82 3.60
N GLY A 189 -12.61 13.16 2.49
CA GLY A 189 -13.55 13.63 1.47
C GLY A 189 -14.67 12.63 1.19
N ASN A 190 -15.62 13.01 0.34
CA ASN A 190 -16.71 12.13 -0.09
C ASN A 190 -16.23 11.19 -1.21
N TYR A 191 -15.49 10.16 -0.82
CA TYR A 191 -14.84 9.22 -1.75
C TYR A 191 -15.69 7.99 -2.08
N PHE A 192 -16.46 7.51 -1.10
CA PHE A 192 -17.25 6.30 -1.24
C PHE A 192 -18.63 6.62 -1.84
N LEU A 193 -19.24 5.64 -2.49
CA LEU A 193 -20.61 5.75 -3.01
C LEU A 193 -21.50 4.76 -2.28
N LYS A 194 -22.65 5.25 -1.79
CA LYS A 194 -23.74 4.40 -1.33
C LYS A 194 -24.46 3.76 -2.51
N ALA A 195 -25.27 2.74 -2.24
CA ALA A 195 -26.04 2.04 -3.26
C ALA A 195 -27.01 2.95 -4.04
N ASP A 196 -27.46 4.05 -3.42
CA ASP A 196 -28.32 5.07 -4.04
C ASP A 196 -27.54 6.13 -4.84
N GLY A 197 -26.21 5.97 -4.95
CA GLY A 197 -25.32 6.92 -5.62
C GLY A 197 -24.92 8.13 -4.78
N THR A 198 -25.39 8.24 -3.53
CA THR A 198 -25.01 9.34 -2.65
C THR A 198 -23.56 9.16 -2.20
N ALA A 199 -22.77 10.23 -2.33
CA ALA A 199 -21.39 10.22 -1.89
C ALA A 199 -21.30 10.18 -0.35
N ALA A 200 -20.29 9.49 0.16
CA ALA A 200 -20.06 9.28 1.59
C ALA A 200 -18.56 9.31 1.92
N ASP A 201 -18.25 9.66 3.16
CA ASP A 201 -16.89 9.69 3.69
C ASP A 201 -16.50 8.38 4.39
N THR A 202 -17.45 7.45 4.55
CA THR A 202 -17.27 6.22 5.32
C THR A 202 -17.91 5.03 4.61
N GLN A 203 -17.25 3.88 4.65
CA GLN A 203 -17.75 2.59 4.17
C GLN A 203 -17.50 1.49 5.21
N MET A 204 -18.48 0.62 5.39
CA MET A 204 -18.35 -0.60 6.19
C MET A 204 -18.33 -1.82 5.27
N ASN A 205 -17.41 -2.75 5.52
CA ASN A 205 -17.28 -4.00 4.80
C ASN A 205 -17.29 -5.16 5.79
N TYR A 206 -17.96 -6.25 5.41
CA TYR A 206 -18.04 -7.49 6.18
C TYR A 206 -17.73 -8.64 5.25
N ALA A 207 -16.88 -9.58 5.69
CA ALA A 207 -16.51 -10.74 4.89
C ALA A 207 -16.52 -12.02 5.71
N LEU A 208 -16.89 -13.12 5.03
CA LEU A 208 -16.72 -14.49 5.50
C LEU A 208 -15.92 -15.25 4.46
N GLU A 209 -14.84 -15.89 4.88
CA GLU A 209 -13.92 -16.61 4.00
C GLU A 209 -13.73 -18.03 4.50
N ALA A 210 -13.59 -18.97 3.57
CA ALA A 210 -13.17 -20.34 3.84
C ALA A 210 -11.96 -20.67 2.96
N ILE A 211 -10.84 -21.04 3.60
CA ILE A 211 -9.58 -21.34 2.95
C ILE A 211 -9.28 -22.81 3.18
N TYR A 212 -8.93 -23.53 2.10
CA TYR A 212 -8.45 -24.90 2.16
C TYR A 212 -7.11 -25.01 1.43
N GLN A 213 -6.11 -25.60 2.08
CA GLN A 213 -4.79 -25.81 1.52
C GLN A 213 -4.53 -27.31 1.32
N PHE A 214 -4.24 -27.70 0.08
CA PHE A 214 -3.91 -29.06 -0.34
C PHE A 214 -2.41 -29.35 -0.28
#